data_AF-A0A843GLJ9-F1
#
_entry.id   AF-A0A843GLJ9-F1
#
_cell.length_a   1.000
_cell.length_b   1.000
_cell.length_c   1.000
_cell.angle_alpha   90.00
_cell.angle_beta   90.00
_cell.angle_gamma   90.00
#
_symmetry.space_group_name_H-M   'P 1'
#
loop_
_entity.id
_entity.type
_entity.pdbx_description
1 polymer ?
#
loop_
_entity_poly.entity_id
_entity_poly.type
_entity_poly.pdbx_seq_one_letter_code
_entity_poly.pdbx_strand_id
1 'polypeptide(L)'
;MLPVLKVYDIDYSFILQNYLNPELWSKKWTLFVYKNFVVTLQLYNIDCIAKKVSFKIVGEDNDRAEDYGYADGIFLSNSEYEICYYSLSIDDVDCLKRMINSDILRIIRSLERKLIKSTEGYKEISEAKKREKERLTDIANNFLDNENVSNEDIREAYIDWYVDKMSNETDFAGEYVDNRIYTMLTDVWYVFAKIIDDWSIIREIEEQTSQEEIDKLDEEFEEYKNYIDSEEYEEDMIDGLEDL
;
A
#
# COMPACT_ATOMS: atom_id res chain seq x y z
N MET A 1 -2.77 24.58 -16.42
CA MET A 1 -2.26 23.21 -16.65
C MET A 1 -2.71 22.47 -15.42
N LEU A 2 -3.60 21.47 -15.54
CA LEU A 2 -4.21 20.86 -14.35
C LEU A 2 -3.10 20.37 -13.42
N PRO A 3 -3.17 20.68 -12.11
CA PRO A 3 -2.10 20.36 -11.19
C PRO A 3 -1.88 18.85 -11.15
N VAL A 4 -0.61 18.48 -11.02
CA VAL A 4 -0.18 17.10 -10.89
C VAL A 4 -0.68 16.48 -9.58
N LEU A 5 -1.00 17.31 -8.58
CA LEU A 5 -1.54 16.94 -7.28
C LEU A 5 -2.94 17.51 -7.08
N LYS A 6 -3.87 16.73 -6.53
CA LYS A 6 -5.19 17.17 -6.04
C LYS A 6 -5.51 16.46 -4.73
N VAL A 7 -5.78 17.22 -3.68
CA VAL A 7 -6.31 16.74 -2.38
C VAL A 7 -7.72 17.28 -2.23
N TYR A 8 -8.65 16.40 -1.88
CA TYR A 8 -10.06 16.76 -1.72
C TYR A 8 -10.42 16.79 -0.23
N ASP A 9 -10.97 17.91 0.23
CA ASP A 9 -11.52 18.00 1.59
C ASP A 9 -12.92 17.36 1.61
N ILE A 10 -13.00 16.17 2.19
CA ILE A 10 -14.26 15.44 2.34
C ILE A 10 -14.93 15.85 3.64
N ASP A 11 -16.20 16.24 3.57
CA ASP A 11 -17.04 16.43 4.75
C ASP A 11 -17.44 15.07 5.35
N TYR A 12 -16.51 14.48 6.11
CA TYR A 12 -16.73 13.25 6.84
C TYR A 12 -17.87 13.37 7.86
N SER A 13 -18.11 14.57 8.40
CA SER A 13 -19.22 14.82 9.34
C SER A 13 -20.56 14.60 8.65
N PHE A 14 -20.71 15.14 7.43
CA PHE A 14 -21.89 14.92 6.62
C PHE A 14 -22.11 13.43 6.35
N ILE A 15 -21.06 12.69 5.97
CA ILE A 15 -21.18 11.25 5.71
C ILE A 15 -21.58 10.51 6.99
N LEU A 16 -20.97 10.82 8.14
CA LEU A 16 -21.27 10.19 9.43
C LEU A 16 -22.65 10.57 9.99
N GLN A 17 -23.23 11.70 9.59
CA GLN A 17 -24.60 12.05 9.95
C GLN A 17 -25.62 11.39 9.02
N ASN A 18 -25.22 11.03 7.80
CA ASN A 18 -26.11 10.56 6.75
C ASN A 18 -25.80 9.14 6.24
N TYR A 19 -24.97 8.36 6.93
CA TYR A 19 -24.51 7.03 6.46
C TYR A 19 -25.64 6.03 6.19
N LEU A 20 -26.83 6.24 6.75
CA LEU A 20 -28.03 5.44 6.47
C LEU A 20 -28.76 5.85 5.18
N ASN A 21 -28.39 6.96 4.54
CA ASN A 21 -28.97 7.40 3.28
C ASN A 21 -28.45 6.50 2.13
N PRO A 22 -29.34 5.72 1.46
CA PRO A 22 -28.94 4.84 0.37
C PRO A 22 -28.25 5.54 -0.81
N GLU A 23 -28.52 6.82 -1.03
CA GLU A 23 -27.86 7.60 -2.09
C GLU A 23 -26.36 7.75 -1.87
N LEU A 24 -25.88 7.60 -0.63
CA LEU A 24 -24.45 7.66 -0.31
C LEU A 24 -23.75 6.31 -0.46
N TRP A 25 -24.48 5.19 -0.52
CA TRP A 25 -23.87 3.85 -0.47
C TRP A 25 -23.10 3.51 -1.76
N SER A 26 -23.55 4.02 -2.91
CA SER A 26 -22.85 3.85 -4.19
C SER A 26 -21.86 4.96 -4.48
N LYS A 27 -21.81 6.04 -3.67
CA LYS A 27 -20.89 7.15 -3.92
C LYS A 27 -19.44 6.73 -3.64
N LYS A 28 -18.55 7.20 -4.51
CA LYS A 28 -17.10 7.05 -4.42
C LYS A 28 -16.54 8.46 -4.37
N TRP A 29 -15.76 8.76 -3.34
CA TRP A 29 -15.10 10.04 -3.16
C TRP A 29 -13.62 9.88 -3.50
N THR A 30 -13.07 10.78 -4.30
CA THR A 30 -11.62 10.87 -4.49
C THR A 30 -11.04 11.64 -3.32
N LEU A 31 -9.99 11.12 -2.68
CA LEU A 31 -9.31 11.76 -1.55
C LEU A 31 -8.04 12.47 -2.00
N PHE A 32 -7.29 11.80 -2.86
CA PHE A 32 -5.96 12.22 -3.27
C PHE A 32 -5.69 11.72 -4.69
N VAL A 33 -5.14 12.60 -5.52
CA VAL A 33 -4.62 12.28 -6.85
C VAL A 33 -3.24 12.89 -6.94
N TYR A 34 -2.24 12.10 -7.28
CA TYR A 34 -0.91 12.60 -7.61
C TYR A 34 -0.40 11.88 -8.85
N LYS A 35 -0.18 12.62 -9.94
CA LYS A 35 0.02 12.07 -11.28
C LYS A 35 -1.14 11.11 -11.60
N ASN A 36 -0.87 9.84 -11.90
CA ASN A 36 -1.90 8.83 -12.09
C ASN A 36 -2.08 7.91 -10.86
N PHE A 37 -1.49 8.26 -9.71
CA PHE A 37 -1.81 7.63 -8.42
C PHE A 37 -3.11 8.20 -7.87
N VAL A 38 -4.11 7.35 -7.65
CA VAL A 38 -5.46 7.77 -7.23
C VAL A 38 -5.87 7.04 -5.95
N VAL A 39 -6.30 7.81 -4.95
CA VAL A 39 -6.88 7.28 -3.70
C VAL A 39 -8.34 7.67 -3.62
N THR A 40 -9.17 6.67 -3.35
CA THR A 40 -10.62 6.84 -3.26
C THR A 40 -11.19 6.18 -2.01
N LEU A 41 -12.33 6.69 -1.57
CA LEU A 41 -13.07 6.27 -0.40
C LEU A 41 -14.49 5.89 -0.79
N GLN A 42 -15.02 4.84 -0.18
CA GLN A 42 -16.42 4.46 -0.30
C GLN A 42 -16.95 3.90 1.02
N LEU A 43 -18.23 4.14 1.31
CA LEU A 43 -18.92 3.47 2.41
C LEU A 43 -18.99 1.96 2.11
N TYR A 44 -18.42 1.14 2.99
CA TYR A 44 -18.29 -0.30 2.73
C TYR A 44 -19.31 -1.14 3.51
N ASN A 45 -19.48 -0.84 4.80
CA ASN A 45 -20.34 -1.62 5.68
C ASN A 45 -20.84 -0.79 6.85
N ILE A 46 -22.06 -1.09 7.30
CA ILE A 46 -22.66 -0.55 8.52
C ILE A 46 -22.93 -1.74 9.44
N ASP A 47 -22.26 -1.79 10.58
CA ASP A 47 -22.39 -2.86 11.55
C ASP A 47 -23.16 -2.34 12.77
N CYS A 48 -24.43 -2.75 12.85
CA CYS A 48 -25.36 -2.36 13.90
C CYS A 48 -25.02 -3.02 15.26
N ILE A 49 -24.34 -4.18 15.27
CA ILE A 49 -23.99 -4.89 16.50
C ILE A 49 -22.80 -4.18 17.16
N ALA A 50 -21.75 -3.94 16.39
CA ALA A 50 -20.55 -3.26 16.87
C ALA A 50 -20.69 -1.73 16.87
N LYS A 51 -21.81 -1.18 16.38
CA LYS A 51 -22.07 0.27 16.25
C LYS A 51 -20.92 0.98 15.52
N LYS A 52 -20.57 0.48 14.35
CA LYS A 52 -19.49 1.02 13.52
C LYS A 52 -19.91 1.20 12.08
N VAL A 53 -19.26 2.14 11.42
CA VAL A 53 -19.28 2.33 9.98
C VAL A 53 -17.89 2.02 9.45
N SER A 54 -17.82 1.33 8.32
CA SER A 54 -16.55 0.98 7.69
C SER A 54 -16.45 1.64 6.33
N PHE A 55 -15.26 2.14 6.02
CA PHE A 55 -14.96 2.73 4.72
C PHE A 55 -13.92 1.88 4.00
N LYS A 56 -14.15 1.61 2.72
CA LYS A 56 -13.15 1.02 1.84
C LYS A 56 -12.33 2.15 1.24
N ILE A 57 -11.03 2.13 1.48
CA ILE A 57 -10.08 3.05 0.87
C ILE A 57 -9.34 2.24 -0.19
N VAL A 58 -9.27 2.74 -1.41
CA VAL A 58 -8.57 2.08 -2.52
C VAL A 58 -7.51 3.03 -3.05
N GLY A 59 -6.27 2.56 -3.15
CA GLY A 59 -5.20 3.24 -3.89
C GLY A 59 -4.88 2.49 -5.17
N GLU A 60 -4.69 3.24 -6.25
CA GLU A 60 -4.38 2.72 -7.58
C GLU A 60 -3.16 3.48 -8.12
N ASP A 61 -2.07 2.77 -8.40
CA ASP A 61 -0.87 3.31 -9.02
C ASP A 61 -0.90 3.05 -10.52
N ASN A 62 -1.52 3.95 -11.27
CA ASN A 62 -1.66 3.78 -12.72
C ASN A 62 -0.41 4.25 -13.49
N ASP A 63 0.46 5.06 -12.87
CA ASP A 63 1.70 5.52 -13.50
C ASP A 63 2.66 4.37 -13.78
N ARG A 64 2.74 3.44 -12.82
CA ARG A 64 3.68 2.31 -12.85
C ARG A 64 2.96 0.99 -13.11
N ALA A 65 1.75 1.02 -13.67
CA ALA A 65 0.90 -0.16 -13.82
C ALA A 65 1.60 -1.34 -14.53
N GLU A 66 2.49 -1.04 -15.49
CA GLU A 66 3.28 -2.05 -16.23
C GLU A 66 4.48 -2.59 -15.44
N ASP A 67 4.94 -1.87 -14.41
CA ASP A 67 6.06 -2.28 -13.55
C ASP A 67 5.61 -3.31 -12.49
N TYR A 68 4.30 -3.38 -12.23
CA TYR A 68 3.71 -4.44 -11.45
C TYR A 68 3.75 -5.76 -12.24
N GLY A 69 4.63 -6.65 -11.82
CA GLY A 69 4.89 -7.93 -12.48
C GLY A 69 4.31 -9.13 -11.73
N TYR A 70 5.04 -10.24 -11.83
CA TYR A 70 4.78 -11.45 -11.06
C TYR A 70 5.86 -11.64 -10.00
N ALA A 71 5.45 -12.06 -8.81
CA ALA A 71 6.34 -12.58 -7.79
C ALA A 71 5.76 -13.90 -7.26
N ASP A 72 6.60 -14.91 -7.11
CA ASP A 72 6.22 -16.22 -6.57
C ASP A 72 5.02 -16.87 -7.30
N GLY A 73 4.90 -16.62 -8.61
CA GLY A 73 3.82 -17.13 -9.46
C GLY A 73 2.49 -16.37 -9.36
N ILE A 74 2.45 -15.25 -8.61
CA ILE A 74 1.25 -14.45 -8.37
C ILE A 74 1.38 -13.10 -9.09
N PHE A 75 0.34 -12.71 -9.83
CA PHE A 75 0.24 -11.38 -10.43
C PHE A 75 0.07 -10.33 -9.33
N LEU A 76 0.95 -9.34 -9.29
CA LEU A 76 0.87 -8.25 -8.34
C LEU A 76 0.00 -7.16 -8.95
N SER A 77 -1.16 -6.86 -8.35
CA SER A 77 -2.01 -5.77 -8.84
C SER A 77 -1.44 -4.41 -8.43
N ASN A 78 -1.55 -3.43 -9.33
CA ASN A 78 -1.29 -2.01 -9.09
C ASN A 78 -2.37 -1.30 -8.25
N SER A 79 -3.34 -2.06 -7.72
CA SER A 79 -4.38 -1.58 -6.83
C SER A 79 -4.30 -2.31 -5.48
N GLU A 80 -4.54 -1.56 -4.41
CA GLU A 80 -4.68 -2.08 -3.06
C GLU A 80 -5.83 -1.40 -2.32
N TYR A 81 -6.33 -2.07 -1.29
CA TYR A 81 -7.37 -1.48 -0.45
C TYR A 81 -7.18 -1.79 1.03
N GLU A 82 -7.66 -0.85 1.85
CA GLU A 82 -7.78 -0.99 3.30
C GLU A 82 -9.23 -0.76 3.72
N ILE A 83 -9.62 -1.35 4.84
CA ILE A 83 -10.94 -1.11 5.46
C ILE A 83 -10.74 -0.32 6.75
N CYS A 84 -11.10 0.96 6.71
CA CYS A 84 -11.10 1.83 7.89
C CYS A 84 -12.36 1.58 8.71
N TYR A 85 -12.21 1.15 9.97
CA TYR A 85 -13.33 0.87 10.87
C TYR A 85 -13.55 2.01 11.86
N TYR A 86 -14.63 2.78 11.71
CA TYR A 86 -14.96 3.90 12.59
C TYR A 86 -16.09 3.55 13.56
N SER A 87 -15.84 3.69 14.86
CA SER A 87 -16.89 3.53 15.88
C SER A 87 -17.78 4.76 15.93
N LEU A 88 -19.10 4.55 15.84
CA LEU A 88 -20.11 5.61 15.99
C LEU A 88 -20.20 6.17 17.42
N SER A 89 -19.40 5.65 18.35
CA SER A 89 -19.34 6.12 19.74
C SER A 89 -18.23 7.15 20.00
N ILE A 90 -17.32 7.36 19.04
CA ILE A 90 -16.13 8.20 19.23
C ILE A 90 -16.42 9.70 19.01
N ASP A 91 -17.42 10.04 18.18
CA ASP A 91 -17.85 11.42 17.84
C ASP A 91 -16.67 12.41 17.62
N ASP A 92 -15.58 11.94 17.01
CA ASP A 92 -14.39 12.71 16.68
C ASP A 92 -14.03 12.44 15.22
N VAL A 93 -14.39 13.39 14.36
CA VAL A 93 -14.13 13.35 12.92
C VAL A 93 -12.63 13.42 12.63
N ASP A 94 -11.84 14.11 13.45
CA ASP A 94 -10.39 14.15 13.28
C ASP A 94 -9.76 12.78 13.56
N CYS A 95 -10.37 11.98 14.45
CA CYS A 95 -9.98 10.58 14.61
C CYS A 95 -10.19 9.79 13.33
N LEU A 96 -11.32 9.95 12.66
CA LEU A 96 -11.57 9.29 11.38
C LEU A 96 -10.56 9.73 10.33
N LYS A 97 -10.28 11.05 10.21
CA LYS A 97 -9.27 11.58 9.28
C LYS A 97 -7.89 10.94 9.52
N ARG A 98 -7.45 10.87 10.78
CA ARG A 98 -6.17 10.21 11.15
C ARG A 98 -6.14 8.72 10.78
N MET A 99 -7.25 8.00 11.00
CA MET A 99 -7.34 6.58 10.64
C MET A 99 -7.25 6.38 9.13
N ILE A 100 -7.99 7.18 8.35
CA ILE A 100 -7.95 7.15 6.89
C ILE A 100 -6.53 7.45 6.38
N ASN A 101 -5.88 8.50 6.90
CA ASN A 101 -4.50 8.83 6.51
C ASN A 101 -3.53 7.68 6.82
N SER A 102 -3.67 7.04 7.99
CA SER A 102 -2.86 5.87 8.34
C SER A 102 -3.10 4.69 7.39
N ASP A 103 -4.33 4.45 6.95
CA ASP A 103 -4.65 3.39 6.01
C ASP A 103 -4.13 3.70 4.60
N ILE A 104 -4.14 4.98 4.18
CA ILE A 104 -3.51 5.39 2.91
C ILE A 104 -2.00 5.11 2.93
N LEU A 105 -1.29 5.42 4.04
CA LEU A 105 0.13 5.07 4.18
C LEU A 105 0.38 3.55 4.07
N ARG A 106 -0.52 2.73 4.62
CA ARG A 106 -0.45 1.26 4.49
C ARG A 106 -0.65 0.80 3.05
N ILE A 107 -1.58 1.43 2.32
CA ILE A 107 -1.80 1.18 0.90
C ILE A 107 -0.55 1.53 0.09
N ILE A 108 0.03 2.72 0.25
CA ILE A 108 1.25 3.14 -0.43
C ILE A 108 2.39 2.15 -0.14
N ARG A 109 2.58 1.78 1.14
CA ARG A 109 3.56 0.77 1.54
C ARG A 109 3.31 -0.58 0.87
N SER A 110 2.08 -1.05 0.83
CA SER A 110 1.74 -2.35 0.22
C SER A 110 2.04 -2.36 -1.28
N LEU A 111 1.65 -1.30 -1.99
CA LEU A 111 1.94 -1.10 -3.40
C LEU A 111 3.45 -1.05 -3.66
N GLU A 112 4.20 -0.31 -2.84
CA GLU A 112 5.65 -0.26 -2.98
C GLU A 112 6.32 -1.61 -2.74
N ARG A 113 5.88 -2.36 -1.72
CA ARG A 113 6.37 -3.73 -1.47
C ARG A 113 6.15 -4.63 -2.68
N LYS A 114 5.04 -4.47 -3.40
CA LYS A 114 4.79 -5.21 -4.65
C LYS A 114 5.77 -4.82 -5.75
N LEU A 115 6.02 -3.52 -5.95
CA LEU A 115 7.03 -3.05 -6.90
C LEU A 115 8.43 -3.58 -6.56
N ILE A 116 8.82 -3.56 -5.30
CA ILE A 116 10.11 -4.12 -4.87
C ILE A 116 10.17 -5.62 -5.18
N LYS A 117 9.08 -6.36 -4.95
CA LYS A 117 8.98 -7.79 -5.27
C LYS A 117 9.01 -8.10 -6.76
N SER A 118 8.62 -7.16 -7.63
CA SER A 118 8.70 -7.34 -9.08
C SER A 118 10.12 -7.15 -9.63
N THR A 119 11.03 -6.57 -8.85
CA THR A 119 12.43 -6.35 -9.24
C THR A 119 13.21 -7.66 -9.44
N GLU A 120 14.22 -7.61 -10.29
CA GLU A 120 15.07 -8.78 -10.57
C GLU A 120 15.82 -9.27 -9.33
N GLY A 121 16.32 -8.36 -8.49
CA GLY A 121 17.04 -8.76 -7.28
C GLY A 121 16.17 -9.50 -6.27
N TYR A 122 14.87 -9.17 -6.15
CA TYR A 122 13.96 -9.97 -5.33
C TYR A 122 13.74 -11.37 -5.93
N LYS A 123 13.57 -11.46 -7.26
CA LYS A 123 13.39 -12.74 -7.95
C LYS A 123 14.60 -13.65 -7.74
N GLU A 124 15.82 -13.12 -7.88
CA GLU A 124 17.06 -13.87 -7.63
C GLU A 124 17.12 -14.45 -6.20
N ILE A 125 16.71 -13.66 -5.19
CA ILE A 125 16.63 -14.09 -3.79
C ILE A 125 15.57 -15.19 -3.62
N SER A 126 14.38 -15.01 -4.19
CA SER A 126 13.30 -16.01 -4.11
C SER A 126 13.71 -17.33 -4.78
N GLU A 127 14.35 -17.27 -5.94
CA GLU A 127 14.87 -18.46 -6.60
C GLU A 127 15.99 -19.13 -5.81
N ALA A 128 16.88 -18.36 -5.17
CA ALA A 128 17.93 -18.91 -4.32
C ALA A 128 17.32 -19.68 -3.13
N LYS A 129 16.27 -19.13 -2.50
CA LYS A 129 15.52 -19.78 -1.42
C LYS A 129 14.85 -21.07 -1.89
N LYS A 130 14.26 -21.06 -3.10
CA LYS A 130 13.69 -22.27 -3.71
C LYS A 130 14.75 -23.34 -3.95
N ARG A 131 15.90 -22.97 -4.52
CA ARG A 131 17.03 -23.89 -4.77
C ARG A 131 17.61 -24.46 -3.48
N GLU A 132 17.69 -23.66 -2.41
CA GLU A 132 18.11 -24.14 -1.09
C GLU A 132 17.13 -25.20 -0.57
N LYS A 133 15.81 -24.92 -0.61
CA LYS A 133 14.78 -25.87 -0.20
C LYS A 133 14.84 -27.19 -0.98
N GLU A 134 14.95 -27.11 -2.31
CA GLU A 134 15.09 -28.30 -3.18
C GLU A 134 16.32 -29.12 -2.79
N ARG A 135 17.47 -28.47 -2.58
CA ARG A 135 18.69 -29.16 -2.14
C ARG A 135 18.56 -29.81 -0.76
N LEU A 136 17.93 -29.15 0.21
CA LEU A 136 17.68 -29.72 1.53
C LEU A 136 16.77 -30.93 1.46
N THR A 137 15.71 -30.87 0.64
CA THR A 137 14.82 -31.99 0.34
C THR A 137 15.58 -33.16 -0.29
N ASP A 138 16.45 -32.90 -1.27
CA ASP A 138 17.26 -33.94 -1.90
C ASP A 138 18.23 -34.60 -0.91
N ILE A 139 18.86 -33.82 -0.03
CA ILE A 139 19.74 -34.34 1.03
C ILE A 139 18.96 -35.25 1.97
N ALA A 140 17.79 -34.82 2.43
CA ALA A 140 16.94 -35.60 3.33
C ALA A 140 16.46 -36.90 2.68
N ASN A 141 16.02 -36.86 1.42
CA ASN A 141 15.64 -38.05 0.67
C ASN A 141 16.80 -39.05 0.54
N ASN A 142 17.98 -38.58 0.12
CA ASN A 142 19.16 -39.44 -0.01
C ASN A 142 19.56 -40.09 1.33
N PHE A 143 19.43 -39.35 2.44
CA PHE A 143 19.68 -39.90 3.77
C PHE A 143 18.69 -41.02 4.11
N LEU A 144 17.39 -40.79 3.91
CA LEU A 144 16.35 -41.78 4.20
C LEU A 144 16.46 -43.03 3.31
N ASP A 145 16.88 -42.87 2.06
CA ASP A 145 17.13 -43.98 1.14
C ASP A 145 18.30 -44.85 1.63
N ASN A 146 19.39 -44.23 2.08
CA ASN A 146 20.54 -44.96 2.64
C ASN A 146 20.19 -45.73 3.93
N GLU A 147 19.27 -45.19 4.73
CA GLU A 147 18.75 -45.83 5.95
C GLU A 147 17.62 -46.84 5.67
N ASN A 148 17.29 -47.09 4.40
CA ASN A 148 16.21 -47.99 3.97
C ASN A 148 14.83 -47.63 4.58
N VAL A 149 14.56 -46.35 4.81
CA VAL A 149 13.27 -45.87 5.30
C VAL A 149 12.30 -45.76 4.12
N SER A 150 11.33 -46.68 4.04
CA SER A 150 10.36 -46.77 2.93
C SER A 150 8.94 -46.32 3.28
N ASN A 151 8.66 -46.07 4.55
CA ASN A 151 7.35 -45.60 4.99
C ASN A 151 7.17 -44.11 4.62
N GLU A 152 6.23 -43.82 3.73
CA GLU A 152 6.01 -42.49 3.15
C GLU A 152 5.69 -41.42 4.20
N ASP A 153 4.78 -41.72 5.15
CA ASP A 153 4.40 -40.78 6.23
C ASP A 153 5.61 -40.35 7.07
N ILE A 154 6.50 -41.30 7.41
CA ILE A 154 7.73 -41.01 8.17
C ILE A 154 8.69 -40.16 7.32
N ARG A 155 8.79 -40.43 6.02
CA ARG A 155 9.67 -39.69 5.12
C ARG A 155 9.20 -38.24 4.97
N GLU A 156 7.92 -38.02 4.67
CA GLU A 156 7.35 -36.68 4.55
C GLU A 156 7.56 -35.87 5.83
N ALA A 157 7.18 -36.43 6.98
CA ALA A 157 7.33 -35.75 8.26
C ALA A 157 8.80 -35.41 8.59
N TYR A 158 9.73 -36.31 8.26
CA TYR A 158 11.16 -36.07 8.48
C TYR A 158 11.72 -35.00 7.54
N ILE A 159 11.37 -35.06 6.25
CA ILE A 159 11.82 -34.10 5.24
C ILE A 159 11.33 -32.71 5.60
N ASP A 160 10.03 -32.57 5.92
CA ASP A 160 9.44 -31.29 6.32
C ASP A 160 10.14 -30.72 7.55
N TRP A 161 10.32 -31.53 8.60
CA TRP A 161 11.03 -31.13 9.80
C TRP A 161 12.49 -30.73 9.51
N TYR A 162 13.20 -31.49 8.68
CA TYR A 162 14.60 -31.24 8.35
C TYR A 162 14.76 -29.95 7.54
N VAL A 163 13.93 -29.76 6.52
CA VAL A 163 13.93 -28.56 5.68
C VAL A 163 13.61 -27.33 6.51
N ASP A 164 12.58 -27.40 7.37
CA ASP A 164 12.22 -26.31 8.29
C ASP A 164 13.38 -25.97 9.23
N LYS A 165 14.02 -27.00 9.82
CA LYS A 165 15.08 -26.79 10.81
C LYS A 165 16.40 -26.31 10.23
N MET A 166 16.70 -26.69 8.99
CA MET A 166 18.01 -26.44 8.35
C MET A 166 17.98 -25.33 7.31
N SER A 167 16.80 -24.89 6.89
CA SER A 167 16.70 -23.66 6.11
C SER A 167 17.21 -22.49 6.96
N ASN A 168 18.00 -21.61 6.35
CA ASN A 168 18.36 -20.37 7.02
C ASN A 168 17.08 -19.54 7.21
N GLU A 169 16.54 -19.51 8.43
CA GLU A 169 15.32 -18.76 8.79
C GLU A 169 15.45 -17.24 8.59
N THR A 170 16.64 -16.72 8.29
CA THR A 170 16.80 -15.31 7.92
C THR A 170 15.97 -15.03 6.68
N ASP A 171 14.88 -14.29 6.86
CA ASP A 171 14.00 -13.88 5.77
C ASP A 171 14.65 -12.78 4.94
N PHE A 172 15.75 -13.11 4.26
CA PHE A 172 16.48 -12.20 3.38
C PHE A 172 15.57 -11.55 2.34
N ALA A 173 14.49 -12.23 1.92
CA ALA A 173 13.48 -11.67 1.04
C ALA A 173 12.66 -10.57 1.73
N GLY A 174 12.26 -10.79 2.98
CA GLY A 174 11.63 -9.78 3.83
C GLY A 174 12.56 -8.59 4.09
N GLU A 175 13.79 -8.84 4.51
CA GLU A 175 14.80 -7.80 4.75
C GLU A 175 15.13 -7.01 3.48
N TYR A 176 15.21 -7.66 2.32
CA TYR A 176 15.40 -6.99 1.04
C TYR A 176 14.28 -6.00 0.72
N VAL A 177 13.03 -6.38 1.02
CA VAL A 177 11.87 -5.51 0.84
C VAL A 177 11.88 -4.37 1.84
N ASP A 178 12.09 -4.67 3.12
CA ASP A 178 12.01 -3.68 4.20
C ASP A 178 13.14 -2.63 4.09
N ASN A 179 14.34 -3.01 3.63
CA ASN A 179 15.46 -2.10 3.38
C ASN A 179 15.32 -1.25 2.11
N ARG A 180 14.23 -1.41 1.36
CA ARG A 180 13.97 -0.68 0.10
C ARG A 180 12.63 0.06 0.12
N ILE A 181 11.99 0.14 1.28
CA ILE A 181 10.83 1.05 1.42
C ILE A 181 11.31 2.48 1.16
N TYR A 182 10.45 3.28 0.53
CA TYR A 182 10.70 4.65 0.08
C TYR A 182 11.57 4.81 -1.17
N THR A 183 11.93 3.72 -1.88
CA THR A 183 12.81 3.81 -3.06
C THR A 183 12.11 3.65 -4.41
N MET A 184 10.86 3.15 -4.44
CA MET A 184 10.13 2.89 -5.70
C MET A 184 8.93 3.83 -5.86
N LEU A 185 8.31 4.23 -4.74
CA LEU A 185 7.21 5.21 -4.68
C LEU A 185 7.64 6.45 -3.89
N THR A 186 8.90 6.85 -3.99
CA THR A 186 9.51 7.98 -3.26
C THR A 186 8.66 9.24 -3.38
N ASP A 187 8.21 9.57 -4.59
CA ASP A 187 7.42 10.76 -4.88
C ASP A 187 6.03 10.72 -4.23
N VAL A 188 5.30 9.61 -4.35
CA VAL A 188 3.99 9.41 -3.72
C VAL A 188 4.11 9.48 -2.19
N TRP A 189 5.10 8.80 -1.61
CA TRP A 189 5.36 8.83 -0.18
C TRP A 189 5.65 10.24 0.32
N TYR A 190 6.54 10.95 -0.35
CA TYR A 190 6.98 12.28 0.05
C TYR A 190 5.83 13.29 0.00
N VAL A 191 5.12 13.33 -1.13
CA VAL A 191 3.99 14.23 -1.32
C VAL A 191 2.87 13.93 -0.33
N PHE A 192 2.51 12.66 -0.14
CA PHE A 192 1.46 12.32 0.82
C PHE A 192 1.87 12.61 2.26
N ALA A 193 3.13 12.36 2.63
CA ALA A 193 3.66 12.71 3.96
C ALA A 193 3.64 14.21 4.21
N LYS A 194 3.95 15.05 3.21
CA LYS A 194 3.83 16.52 3.29
C LYS A 194 2.39 16.98 3.50
N ILE A 195 1.41 16.34 2.86
CA ILE A 195 -0.02 16.66 3.01
C ILE A 195 -0.51 16.43 4.44
N ILE A 196 -0.03 15.37 5.09
CA ILE A 196 -0.45 14.98 6.43
C ILE A 196 0.49 15.46 7.54
N ASP A 197 1.50 16.28 7.18
CA ASP A 197 2.55 16.78 8.07
C ASP A 197 3.33 15.66 8.82
N ASP A 198 3.58 14.51 8.18
CA ASP A 198 4.37 13.42 8.77
C ASP A 198 5.88 13.62 8.54
N TRP A 199 6.47 14.46 9.39
CA TRP A 199 7.90 14.78 9.38
C TRP A 199 8.83 13.59 9.70
N SER A 200 8.30 12.47 10.20
CA SER A 200 9.10 11.26 10.40
C SER A 200 9.39 10.62 9.05
N ILE A 201 8.34 10.41 8.26
CA ILE A 201 8.44 9.81 6.93
C ILE A 201 9.23 10.72 5.98
N ILE A 202 8.97 12.03 6.00
CA ILE A 202 9.72 13.00 5.18
C ILE A 202 11.22 12.86 5.41
N ARG A 203 11.64 12.79 6.68
CA ARG A 203 13.06 12.68 7.03
C ARG A 203 13.68 11.35 6.58
N GLU A 204 12.96 10.25 6.73
CA GLU A 204 13.42 8.93 6.27
C GLU A 204 13.66 8.93 4.75
N ILE A 205 12.82 9.62 3.99
CA ILE A 205 12.96 9.78 2.53
C ILE A 205 14.16 10.68 2.20
N GLU A 206 14.28 11.84 2.85
CA GLU A 206 15.39 12.79 2.65
C GLU A 206 16.77 12.17 2.94
N GLU A 207 16.85 11.26 3.92
CA GLU A 207 18.10 10.56 4.26
C GLU A 207 18.57 9.57 3.16
N GLN A 208 17.66 9.12 2.29
CA GLN A 208 17.90 8.07 1.30
C GLN A 208 17.82 8.55 -0.15
N THR A 209 17.37 9.80 -0.36
CA THR A 209 17.08 10.38 -1.67
C THR A 209 18.04 11.54 -1.96
N SER A 210 18.36 11.77 -3.23
CA SER A 210 19.25 12.88 -3.61
C SER A 210 18.57 14.24 -3.39
N GLN A 211 19.34 15.26 -2.99
CA GLN A 211 18.79 16.61 -2.78
C GLN A 211 18.14 17.17 -4.06
N GLU A 212 18.70 16.91 -5.24
CA GLU A 212 18.13 17.35 -6.52
C GLU A 212 16.71 16.78 -6.75
N GLU A 213 16.48 15.52 -6.39
CA GLU A 213 15.18 14.88 -6.50
C GLU A 213 14.19 15.42 -5.45
N ILE A 214 14.65 15.68 -4.22
CA ILE A 214 13.84 16.33 -3.18
C ILE A 214 13.43 17.75 -3.61
N ASP A 215 14.36 18.55 -4.14
CA ASP A 215 14.10 19.91 -4.60
C ASP A 215 13.01 19.91 -5.70
N LYS A 216 13.07 18.96 -6.63
CA LYS A 216 12.05 18.80 -7.66
C LYS A 216 10.67 18.42 -7.09
N LEU A 217 10.62 17.54 -6.09
CA LEU A 217 9.38 17.16 -5.42
C LEU A 217 8.78 18.33 -4.62
N ASP A 218 9.62 19.15 -4.01
CA ASP A 218 9.19 20.37 -3.34
C ASP A 218 8.66 21.40 -4.36
N GLU A 219 9.27 21.54 -5.55
CA GLU A 219 8.73 22.37 -6.63
C GLU A 219 7.33 21.88 -7.07
N GLU A 220 7.16 20.57 -7.34
CA GLU A 220 5.86 19.97 -7.69
C GLU A 220 4.81 20.19 -6.59
N PHE A 221 5.21 20.15 -5.30
CA PHE A 221 4.33 20.39 -4.17
C PHE A 221 3.95 21.87 -3.99
N GLU A 222 4.87 22.80 -4.21
CA GLU A 222 4.60 24.23 -4.14
C GLU A 222 3.72 24.70 -5.31
N GLU A 223 3.86 24.12 -6.51
CA GLU A 223 2.93 24.35 -7.62
C GLU A 223 1.49 24.03 -7.23
N TYR A 224 1.28 22.92 -6.51
CA TYR A 224 -0.04 22.54 -6.00
C TYR A 224 -0.61 23.53 -4.99
N LYS A 225 0.19 23.96 -4.00
CA LYS A 225 -0.25 24.98 -3.03
C LYS A 225 -0.69 26.25 -3.73
N ASN A 226 0.12 26.72 -4.68
CA ASN A 226 -0.19 27.91 -5.46
C ASN A 226 -1.48 27.75 -6.28
N TYR A 227 -1.75 26.55 -6.80
CA TYR A 227 -3.00 26.26 -7.51
C TYR A 227 -4.22 26.29 -6.58
N ILE A 228 -4.18 25.70 -5.39
CA ILE A 228 -5.32 25.75 -4.44
C ILE A 228 -5.67 27.20 -4.09
N ASP A 229 -4.67 28.06 -3.97
CA ASP A 229 -4.86 29.48 -3.66
C ASP A 229 -5.27 30.32 -4.90
N SER A 230 -5.49 29.70 -6.05
CA SER A 230 -5.78 30.37 -7.32
C SER A 230 -7.27 30.41 -7.68
N GLU A 231 -7.66 31.40 -8.50
CA GLU A 231 -9.01 31.50 -9.08
C GLU A 231 -9.33 30.28 -9.98
N GLU A 232 -8.33 29.65 -10.62
CA GLU A 232 -8.50 28.42 -11.44
C GLU A 232 -9.03 27.24 -10.59
N TYR A 233 -8.62 27.15 -9.32
CA TYR A 233 -9.14 26.14 -8.41
C TYR A 233 -10.59 26.40 -8.00
N GLU A 234 -10.96 27.65 -7.73
CA GLU A 234 -12.34 28.00 -7.42
C GLU A 234 -13.28 27.68 -8.60
N GLU A 235 -12.87 28.00 -9.83
CA GLU A 235 -13.61 27.65 -11.04
C GLU A 235 -13.77 26.12 -11.20
N ASP A 236 -12.67 25.36 -11.09
CA ASP A 236 -12.69 23.90 -11.19
C ASP A 236 -13.59 23.23 -10.11
N MET A 237 -13.62 23.78 -8.90
CA MET A 237 -14.47 23.26 -7.82
C MET A 237 -15.95 23.62 -8.01
N ILE A 238 -16.26 24.80 -8.56
CA ILE A 238 -17.62 25.21 -8.89
C ILE A 238 -18.18 24.34 -10.03
N ASP A 239 -17.40 24.14 -11.09
CA ASP A 239 -17.81 23.28 -12.22
C ASP A 239 -18.09 21.84 -11.72
N GLY A 240 -17.27 21.32 -10.81
CA GLY A 240 -17.50 20.01 -10.19
C GLY A 240 -18.74 19.89 -9.31
N LEU A 241 -19.29 21.01 -8.82
CA LEU A 241 -20.58 21.03 -8.11
C LEU A 241 -21.77 20.98 -9.08
N GLU A 242 -21.61 21.45 -10.31
CA GLU A 242 -22.66 21.44 -11.34
C GLU A 242 -22.84 20.07 -12.01
N ASP A 243 -21.84 19.19 -11.89
CA ASP A 243 -21.84 17.81 -12.40
C ASP A 243 -22.35 16.75 -11.40
N LEU A 244 -22.79 17.15 -10.20
CA LEU A 244 -23.40 16.31 -9.15
C LEU A 244 -24.94 16.29 -9.21
#